data_AF-A0A971X8A0-F1
#
_entry.id   AF-A0A971X8A0-F1
#
_cell.length_a   1.000
_cell.length_b   1.000
_cell.length_c   1.000
_cell.angle_alpha   90.00
_cell.angle_beta   90.00
_cell.angle_gamma   90.00
#
_symmetry.space_group_name_H-M   'P 1'
#
loop_
_entity.id
_entity.type
_entity.pdbx_description
1 polymer ?
#
loop_
_entity_poly.entity_id
_entity_poly.type
_entity_poly.pdbx_seq_one_letter_code
_entity_poly.pdbx_strand_id
1 'polypeptide(L)'
;GIKTGYTGGAGRCLVFSAVNAEGLELLGVILGTESYDILFRESKELLEYGFKNYKVQTLASSGEFYGRYDVADSLDNIPVDVQTLGHVSHLLPTSKEKLDAEVTVKEVLNTPFIAPIEKGQVLGYKTWYYKGKEIGSVQLVAMNDIEKTIQAKIRDKFHELVENNTIRNIFILTGVIIFCLIVLRIVFKTASRRKNRYRRRYRL
;
A
#
# COMPACT_ATOMS: atom_id res chain seq x y z
N GLY A 1 -9.60 -29.88 -31.61
CA GLY A 1 -8.61 -30.98 -31.58
C GLY A 1 -7.31 -30.51 -32.20
N ILE A 2 -6.16 -30.84 -31.61
CA ILE A 2 -4.86 -30.33 -32.06
C ILE A 2 -4.10 -31.42 -32.84
N LYS A 3 -3.88 -32.61 -32.25
CA LYS A 3 -3.10 -33.68 -32.89
C LYS A 3 -3.38 -35.06 -32.30
N THR A 4 -3.54 -36.07 -33.17
CA THR A 4 -3.55 -37.50 -32.81
C THR A 4 -2.20 -38.16 -33.11
N GLY A 5 -1.86 -39.22 -32.37
CA GLY A 5 -0.67 -40.04 -32.58
C GLY A 5 -0.86 -41.49 -32.14
N TYR A 6 -0.17 -42.42 -32.80
CA TYR A 6 -0.21 -43.85 -32.47
C TYR A 6 1.10 -44.54 -32.83
N THR A 7 1.62 -45.38 -31.93
CA THR A 7 2.61 -46.41 -32.24
C THR A 7 2.34 -47.65 -31.38
N GLY A 8 2.85 -48.81 -31.77
CA GLY A 8 2.66 -50.05 -30.99
C GLY A 8 3.20 -49.95 -29.55
N GLY A 9 4.31 -49.25 -29.33
CA GLY A 9 4.90 -49.07 -28.01
C GLY A 9 4.29 -47.93 -27.17
N ALA A 10 3.73 -46.91 -27.81
CA ALA A 10 3.20 -45.73 -27.12
C ALA A 10 1.68 -45.74 -26.93
N GLY A 11 0.96 -46.72 -27.49
CA GLY A 11 -0.50 -46.72 -27.52
C GLY A 11 -1.06 -45.55 -28.35
N ARG A 12 -2.32 -45.18 -28.11
CA ARG A 12 -2.97 -44.05 -28.78
C ARG A 12 -2.88 -42.80 -27.91
N CYS A 13 -2.57 -41.67 -28.56
CA CYS A 13 -2.34 -40.39 -27.91
C CYS A 13 -3.15 -39.29 -28.60
N LEU A 14 -3.60 -38.31 -27.81
CA LEU A 14 -4.31 -37.13 -28.30
C LEU A 14 -3.85 -35.89 -27.53
N VAL A 15 -3.52 -34.85 -28.28
CA VAL A 15 -3.46 -33.47 -27.80
C VAL A 15 -4.71 -32.76 -28.28
N PHE A 16 -5.46 -32.16 -27.36
CA PHE A 16 -6.71 -31.50 -27.65
C PHE A 16 -6.79 -30.12 -26.98
N SER A 17 -7.61 -29.26 -27.56
CA SER A 17 -8.04 -28.00 -26.97
C SER A 17 -9.53 -27.82 -27.25
N ALA A 18 -10.22 -27.17 -26.32
CA ALA A 18 -11.58 -26.68 -26.45
C ALA A 18 -11.74 -25.34 -25.73
N VAL A 19 -12.66 -24.51 -26.21
CA VAL A 19 -13.06 -23.24 -25.60
C VAL A 19 -14.53 -23.35 -25.19
N ASN A 20 -14.86 -22.99 -23.95
CA ASN A 20 -16.25 -22.97 -23.48
C ASN A 20 -16.97 -21.66 -23.87
N ALA A 21 -18.27 -21.54 -23.56
CA ALA A 21 -19.06 -20.35 -23.86
C ALA A 21 -18.58 -19.07 -23.15
N GLU A 22 -17.85 -19.22 -22.03
CA GLU A 22 -17.29 -18.12 -21.24
C GLU A 22 -15.90 -17.69 -21.75
N GLY A 23 -15.38 -18.34 -22.79
CA GLY A 23 -14.06 -18.04 -23.37
C GLY A 23 -12.88 -18.69 -22.65
N LEU A 24 -13.11 -19.58 -21.67
CA LEU A 24 -12.05 -20.38 -21.07
C LEU A 24 -11.58 -21.43 -22.08
N GLU A 25 -10.31 -21.37 -22.46
CA GLU A 25 -9.64 -22.40 -23.25
C GLU A 25 -8.92 -23.39 -22.33
N LEU A 26 -9.15 -24.69 -22.56
CA LEU A 26 -8.42 -25.76 -21.88
C LEU A 26 -7.68 -26.59 -22.91
N LEU A 27 -6.39 -26.82 -22.66
CA LEU A 27 -5.56 -27.77 -23.39
C LEU A 27 -5.33 -29.03 -22.54
N GLY A 28 -5.39 -30.19 -23.18
CA GLY A 28 -5.17 -31.47 -22.53
C GLY A 28 -4.40 -32.44 -23.41
N VAL A 29 -3.74 -33.38 -22.75
CA VAL A 29 -2.97 -34.45 -23.37
C VAL A 29 -3.35 -35.77 -22.72
N ILE A 30 -3.78 -36.74 -23.52
CA ILE A 30 -3.93 -38.13 -23.10
C ILE A 30 -2.96 -38.98 -23.91
N LEU A 31 -2.26 -39.88 -23.22
CA LEU A 31 -1.23 -40.75 -23.77
C LEU A 31 -1.55 -42.21 -23.46
N GLY A 32 -1.18 -43.12 -24.35
CA GLY A 32 -1.11 -44.55 -24.02
C GLY A 32 -2.44 -45.30 -23.94
N THR A 33 -3.52 -44.82 -24.56
CA THR A 33 -4.80 -45.56 -24.49
C THR A 33 -4.84 -46.78 -25.41
N GLU A 34 -5.57 -47.80 -24.98
CA GLU A 34 -5.70 -49.09 -25.70
C GLU A 34 -6.60 -49.00 -26.94
N SER A 35 -7.52 -48.03 -26.98
CA SER A 35 -8.43 -47.80 -28.12
C SER A 35 -8.71 -46.31 -28.33
N TYR A 36 -9.18 -45.96 -29.53
CA TYR A 36 -9.60 -44.58 -29.83
C TYR A 36 -10.90 -44.22 -29.10
N ASP A 37 -11.78 -45.19 -28.84
CA ASP A 37 -13.01 -44.95 -28.09
C ASP A 37 -12.71 -44.51 -26.66
N ILE A 38 -11.77 -45.20 -25.99
CA ILE A 38 -11.27 -44.78 -24.68
C ILE A 38 -10.63 -43.40 -24.80
N LEU A 39 -9.72 -43.21 -25.78
CA LEU A 39 -9.04 -41.91 -25.97
C LEU A 39 -10.02 -40.74 -26.04
N PHE A 40 -11.06 -40.85 -26.86
CA PHE A 40 -12.02 -39.77 -27.06
C PHE A 40 -12.95 -39.60 -25.87
N ARG A 41 -13.40 -40.69 -25.23
CA ARG A 41 -14.22 -40.61 -24.02
C ARG A 41 -13.46 -39.91 -22.88
N GLU A 42 -12.26 -40.39 -22.55
CA GLU A 42 -11.46 -39.81 -21.47
C GLU A 42 -11.09 -38.35 -21.77
N SER A 43 -10.80 -38.01 -23.04
CA SER A 43 -10.50 -36.62 -23.42
C SER A 43 -11.69 -35.70 -23.21
N LYS A 44 -12.89 -36.17 -23.57
CA LYS A 44 -14.14 -35.44 -23.35
C LYS A 44 -14.41 -35.27 -21.86
N GLU A 45 -14.33 -36.34 -21.08
CA GLU A 45 -14.57 -36.31 -19.64
C GLU A 45 -13.60 -35.38 -18.91
N LEU A 46 -12.32 -35.36 -19.32
CA LEU A 46 -11.32 -34.46 -18.75
C LEU A 46 -11.61 -32.97 -19.06
N LEU A 47 -12.04 -32.65 -20.27
CA LEU A 47 -12.48 -31.30 -20.62
C LEU A 47 -13.72 -30.89 -19.83
N GLU A 48 -14.73 -31.76 -19.78
CA GLU A 48 -15.96 -31.51 -19.03
C GLU A 48 -15.67 -31.31 -17.54
N TYR A 49 -14.76 -32.10 -16.98
CA TYR A 49 -14.28 -31.91 -15.60
C TYR A 49 -13.65 -30.52 -15.43
N GLY A 50 -12.72 -30.13 -16.32
CA GLY A 50 -12.05 -28.84 -16.25
C GLY A 50 -13.03 -27.67 -16.29
N PHE A 51 -13.92 -27.64 -17.28
CA PHE A 51 -14.93 -26.58 -17.42
C PHE A 51 -15.95 -26.55 -16.29
N LYS A 52 -16.31 -27.71 -15.73
CA LYS A 52 -17.27 -27.77 -14.62
C LYS A 52 -16.66 -27.26 -13.31
N ASN A 53 -15.39 -27.58 -13.07
CA ASN A 53 -14.77 -27.37 -11.75
C ASN A 53 -13.96 -26.08 -11.65
N TYR A 54 -13.59 -25.45 -12.77
CA TYR A 54 -12.75 -24.26 -12.78
C TYR A 54 -13.30 -23.20 -13.72
N LYS A 55 -13.12 -21.94 -13.32
CA LYS A 55 -13.41 -20.77 -14.15
C LYS A 55 -12.41 -19.66 -13.84
N VAL A 56 -12.20 -18.74 -14.80
CA VAL A 56 -11.43 -17.53 -14.53
C VAL A 56 -12.28 -16.62 -13.66
N GLN A 57 -11.80 -16.28 -12.47
CA GLN A 57 -12.49 -15.40 -11.54
C GLN A 57 -11.68 -14.13 -11.32
N THR A 58 -12.35 -12.98 -11.40
CA THR A 58 -11.78 -11.69 -11.01
C THR A 58 -11.93 -11.52 -9.49
N LEU A 59 -10.82 -11.40 -8.80
CA LEU A 59 -10.75 -11.22 -7.34
C LEU A 59 -10.70 -9.75 -6.93
N ALA A 60 -10.18 -8.89 -7.81
CA ALA A 60 -10.20 -7.45 -7.66
C ALA A 60 -10.14 -6.76 -9.03
N SER A 61 -10.87 -5.67 -9.15
CA SER A 61 -10.83 -4.76 -10.29
C SER A 61 -10.23 -3.42 -9.88
N SER A 62 -9.73 -2.66 -10.84
CA SER A 62 -9.18 -1.34 -10.56
C SER A 62 -10.31 -0.32 -10.36
N GLY A 63 -10.16 0.56 -9.37
CA GLY A 63 -11.16 1.59 -9.05
C GLY A 63 -12.30 1.11 -8.16
N GLU A 64 -12.22 -0.09 -7.60
CA GLU A 64 -13.20 -0.56 -6.62
C GLU A 64 -12.98 0.16 -5.29
N PHE A 65 -14.05 0.69 -4.71
CA PHE A 65 -14.00 1.28 -3.37
C PHE A 65 -13.61 0.21 -2.35
N TYR A 66 -12.53 0.47 -1.60
CA TYR A 66 -12.01 -0.43 -0.59
C TYR A 66 -12.48 -0.05 0.81
N GLY A 67 -12.46 1.25 1.15
CA GLY A 67 -12.88 1.71 2.46
C GLY A 67 -12.59 3.18 2.71
N ARG A 68 -13.10 3.68 3.85
CA ARG A 68 -12.88 5.04 4.33
C ARG A 68 -12.14 5.00 5.66
N TYR A 69 -11.09 5.80 5.80
CA TYR A 69 -10.25 5.82 6.99
C TYR A 69 -10.00 7.24 7.50
N ASP A 70 -9.92 7.39 8.82
CA ASP A 70 -9.56 8.65 9.45
C ASP A 70 -8.09 8.98 9.21
N VAL A 71 -7.80 10.27 9.07
CA VAL A 71 -6.45 10.77 8.77
C VAL A 71 -6.04 11.77 9.84
N ALA A 72 -4.91 11.51 10.50
CA ALA A 72 -4.36 12.42 11.49
C ALA A 72 -3.85 13.71 10.82
N ASP A 73 -3.95 14.82 11.55
CA ASP A 73 -3.57 16.16 11.10
C ASP A 73 -4.30 16.67 9.84
N SER A 74 -5.38 15.99 9.39
CA SER A 74 -6.17 16.44 8.25
C SER A 74 -6.92 17.73 8.58
N LEU A 75 -7.03 18.61 7.58
CA LEU A 75 -7.88 19.79 7.66
C LEU A 75 -9.34 19.35 7.83
N ASP A 76 -10.04 19.93 8.80
CA ASP A 76 -11.45 19.67 9.10
C ASP A 76 -11.79 18.19 9.40
N ASN A 77 -10.81 17.37 9.79
CA ASN A 77 -10.97 15.93 10.01
C ASN A 77 -11.52 15.19 8.78
N ILE A 78 -11.18 15.66 7.57
CA ILE A 78 -11.59 14.98 6.33
C ILE A 78 -10.95 13.58 6.29
N PRO A 79 -11.74 12.51 6.08
CA PRO A 79 -11.24 11.16 5.95
C PRO A 79 -10.73 10.88 4.52
N VAL A 80 -9.93 9.83 4.37
CA VAL A 80 -9.48 9.33 3.05
C VAL A 80 -10.37 8.20 2.58
N ASP A 81 -10.87 8.35 1.36
CA ASP A 81 -11.47 7.25 0.61
C ASP A 81 -10.35 6.49 -0.11
N VAL A 82 -10.36 5.18 0.00
CA VAL A 82 -9.36 4.30 -0.57
C VAL A 82 -10.00 3.44 -1.65
N GLN A 83 -9.35 3.36 -2.80
CA GLN A 83 -9.75 2.49 -3.89
C GLN A 83 -8.63 1.53 -4.27
N THR A 84 -8.98 0.44 -4.93
CA THR A 84 -7.99 -0.47 -5.53
C THR A 84 -7.38 0.16 -6.79
N LEU A 85 -6.11 -0.13 -7.02
CA LEU A 85 -5.42 0.17 -8.28
C LEU A 85 -4.71 -1.11 -8.74
N GLY A 86 -5.17 -1.64 -9.87
CA GLY A 86 -4.74 -2.93 -10.41
C GLY A 86 -5.89 -3.91 -10.58
N HIS A 87 -5.59 -5.05 -11.18
CA HIS A 87 -6.57 -6.10 -11.48
C HIS A 87 -5.97 -7.46 -11.18
N VAL A 88 -6.72 -8.33 -10.52
CA VAL A 88 -6.30 -9.70 -10.21
C VAL A 88 -7.39 -10.64 -10.69
N SER A 89 -7.06 -11.49 -11.65
CA SER A 89 -7.88 -12.62 -12.06
C SER A 89 -7.06 -13.90 -12.12
N HIS A 90 -7.70 -15.03 -11.81
CA HIS A 90 -7.03 -16.33 -11.82
C HIS A 90 -7.99 -17.47 -12.12
N LEU A 91 -7.46 -18.58 -12.64
CA LEU A 91 -8.23 -19.82 -12.81
C LEU A 91 -8.43 -20.45 -11.43
N LEU A 92 -9.67 -20.49 -10.96
CA LEU A 92 -9.99 -20.89 -9.59
C LEU A 92 -11.15 -21.87 -9.56
N PRO A 93 -11.26 -22.69 -8.50
CA PRO A 93 -12.37 -23.63 -8.33
C PRO A 93 -13.72 -22.91 -8.35
N THR A 94 -14.71 -23.49 -9.04
CA THR A 94 -16.08 -22.99 -9.06
C THR A 94 -16.81 -23.28 -7.74
N SER A 95 -16.36 -24.30 -6.99
CA SER A 95 -16.90 -24.62 -5.66
C SER A 95 -16.49 -23.55 -4.65
N LYS A 96 -17.50 -22.93 -4.01
CA LYS A 96 -17.29 -21.92 -2.96
C LYS A 96 -16.49 -22.48 -1.77
N GLU A 97 -16.80 -23.69 -1.33
CA GLU A 97 -16.09 -24.34 -0.22
C GLU A 97 -14.58 -24.50 -0.52
N LYS A 98 -14.25 -24.95 -1.74
CA LYS A 98 -12.85 -25.05 -2.16
C LYS A 98 -12.19 -23.69 -2.31
N LEU A 99 -12.91 -22.71 -2.83
CA LEU A 99 -12.41 -21.35 -2.99
C LEU A 99 -12.04 -20.74 -1.63
N ASP A 100 -12.94 -20.81 -0.66
CA ASP A 100 -12.74 -20.26 0.68
C ASP A 100 -11.62 -21.00 1.45
N ALA A 101 -11.41 -22.29 1.17
CA ALA A 101 -10.34 -23.08 1.77
C ALA A 101 -8.97 -22.86 1.11
N GLU A 102 -8.92 -22.66 -0.21
CA GLU A 102 -7.68 -22.61 -0.98
C GLU A 102 -7.20 -21.18 -1.29
N VAL A 103 -8.09 -20.18 -1.25
CA VAL A 103 -7.77 -18.77 -1.50
C VAL A 103 -7.68 -18.00 -0.19
N THR A 104 -6.52 -17.41 0.07
CA THR A 104 -6.31 -16.55 1.24
C THR A 104 -5.89 -15.15 0.82
N VAL A 105 -6.15 -14.18 1.71
CA VAL A 105 -5.92 -12.76 1.43
C VAL A 105 -5.06 -12.17 2.55
N LYS A 106 -4.08 -11.37 2.17
CA LYS A 106 -3.27 -10.56 3.09
C LYS A 106 -3.42 -9.09 2.74
N GLU A 107 -3.80 -8.30 3.72
CA GLU A 107 -3.98 -6.86 3.61
C GLU A 107 -2.95 -6.16 4.49
N VAL A 108 -2.25 -5.18 3.92
CA VAL A 108 -1.25 -4.37 4.62
C VAL A 108 -1.55 -2.91 4.32
N LEU A 109 -1.92 -2.15 5.34
CA LEU A 109 -2.14 -0.71 5.27
C LEU A 109 -1.00 0.03 5.98
N ASN A 110 -0.59 1.17 5.44
CA ASN A 110 0.42 2.04 5.99
C ASN A 110 -0.19 2.96 7.05
N THR A 111 -0.69 2.38 8.13
CA THR A 111 -1.31 3.11 9.25
C THR A 111 -0.29 3.50 10.32
N PRO A 112 -0.54 4.59 11.09
CA PRO A 112 -1.66 5.53 10.93
C PRO A 112 -1.51 6.40 9.67
N PHE A 113 -2.64 6.77 9.07
CA PHE A 113 -2.65 7.72 7.96
C PHE A 113 -2.49 9.14 8.48
N ILE A 114 -1.55 9.89 7.93
CA ILE A 114 -1.21 11.24 8.37
C ILE A 114 -1.23 12.14 7.14
N ALA A 115 -1.90 13.29 7.22
CA ALA A 115 -1.89 14.29 6.16
C ALA A 115 -0.46 14.82 5.92
N PRO A 116 -0.13 15.40 4.74
CA PRO A 116 -0.99 15.45 3.57
C PRO A 116 -1.05 14.08 2.90
N ILE A 117 -2.18 13.77 2.28
CA ILE A 117 -2.32 12.62 1.40
C ILE A 117 -2.71 13.12 0.02
N GLU A 118 -1.96 12.72 -0.99
CA GLU A 118 -2.27 13.07 -2.38
C GLU A 118 -3.18 12.02 -3.00
N LYS A 119 -4.09 12.43 -3.87
CA LYS A 119 -4.89 11.52 -4.66
C LYS A 119 -3.98 10.59 -5.48
N GLY A 120 -4.25 9.29 -5.42
CA GLY A 120 -3.42 8.26 -6.03
C GLY A 120 -2.24 7.80 -5.18
N GLN A 121 -1.98 8.41 -4.02
CA GLN A 121 -0.95 7.95 -3.10
C GLN A 121 -1.24 6.53 -2.63
N VAL A 122 -0.23 5.67 -2.64
CA VAL A 122 -0.33 4.29 -2.16
C VAL A 122 -0.38 4.26 -0.63
N LEU A 123 -1.49 3.77 -0.12
CA LEU A 123 -1.80 3.64 1.31
C LEU A 123 -1.69 2.20 1.80
N GLY A 124 -1.50 1.24 0.90
CA GLY A 124 -1.32 -0.15 1.24
C GLY A 124 -1.40 -1.09 0.05
N TYR A 125 -1.49 -2.38 0.36
CA TYR A 125 -1.56 -3.45 -0.62
C TYR A 125 -2.52 -4.54 -0.15
N LYS A 126 -3.23 -5.13 -1.09
CA LYS A 126 -4.05 -6.32 -0.90
C LYS A 126 -3.53 -7.42 -1.82
N THR A 127 -3.16 -8.55 -1.25
CA THR A 127 -2.50 -9.65 -1.95
C THR A 127 -3.30 -10.94 -1.79
N TRP A 128 -3.51 -11.66 -2.88
CA TRP A 128 -4.22 -12.94 -2.89
C TRP A 128 -3.24 -14.10 -3.09
N TYR A 129 -3.51 -15.19 -2.39
CA TYR A 129 -2.77 -16.42 -2.46
C TYR A 129 -3.73 -17.55 -2.82
N TYR A 130 -3.31 -18.45 -3.72
CA TYR A 130 -4.02 -19.68 -4.03
C TYR A 130 -3.11 -20.87 -3.72
N LYS A 131 -3.56 -21.77 -2.85
CA LYS A 131 -2.76 -22.92 -2.36
C LYS A 131 -1.39 -22.51 -1.81
N GLY A 132 -1.35 -21.36 -1.11
CA GLY A 132 -0.13 -20.81 -0.52
C GLY A 132 0.81 -20.09 -1.49
N LYS A 133 0.49 -20.04 -2.79
CA LYS A 133 1.26 -19.28 -3.79
C LYS A 133 0.58 -17.95 -4.09
N GLU A 134 1.34 -16.87 -4.11
CA GLU A 134 0.84 -15.56 -4.54
C GLU A 134 0.36 -15.62 -6.00
N ILE A 135 -0.87 -15.16 -6.22
CA ILE A 135 -1.49 -15.10 -7.56
C ILE A 135 -1.69 -13.68 -8.07
N GLY A 136 -1.54 -12.68 -7.21
CA GLY A 136 -1.58 -11.28 -7.59
C GLY A 136 -1.82 -10.35 -6.40
N SER A 137 -1.57 -9.07 -6.64
CA SER A 137 -1.77 -8.00 -5.66
C SER A 137 -2.32 -6.75 -6.34
N VAL A 138 -3.09 -5.96 -5.59
CA VAL A 138 -3.49 -4.60 -5.98
C VAL A 138 -2.95 -3.60 -4.97
N GLN A 139 -2.68 -2.40 -5.45
CA GLN A 139 -2.38 -1.26 -4.59
C GLN A 139 -3.68 -0.70 -4.03
N LEU A 140 -3.64 -0.20 -2.81
CA LEU A 140 -4.72 0.54 -2.18
C LEU A 140 -4.32 2.01 -2.21
N VAL A 141 -5.04 2.83 -2.95
CA VAL A 141 -4.67 4.23 -3.22
C VAL A 141 -5.73 5.21 -2.76
N ALA A 142 -5.30 6.42 -2.38
CA ALA A 142 -6.21 7.49 -2.00
C ALA A 142 -7.05 7.97 -3.20
N MET A 143 -8.33 8.19 -2.98
CA MET A 143 -9.30 8.64 -3.98
C MET A 143 -9.44 10.17 -4.00
N ASN A 144 -9.12 10.81 -2.87
CA ASN A 144 -9.19 12.24 -2.64
C ASN A 144 -7.88 12.78 -2.03
N ASP A 145 -7.58 14.04 -2.33
CA ASP A 145 -6.51 14.79 -1.69
C ASP A 145 -6.94 15.21 -0.27
N ILE A 146 -6.01 15.14 0.68
CA ILE A 146 -6.21 15.56 2.07
C ILE A 146 -5.09 16.50 2.45
N GLU A 147 -5.48 17.74 2.76
CA GLU A 147 -4.54 18.75 3.22
C GLU A 147 -4.26 18.65 4.72
N LYS A 148 -3.05 19.07 5.12
CA LYS A 148 -2.72 19.30 6.53
C LYS A 148 -3.47 20.51 7.09
N THR A 149 -3.87 20.40 8.35
CA THR A 149 -4.31 21.54 9.16
C THR A 149 -3.22 22.61 9.25
N ILE A 150 -3.61 23.90 9.31
CA ILE A 150 -2.68 25.03 9.43
C ILE A 150 -1.75 24.88 10.65
N GLN A 151 -2.28 24.40 11.78
CA GLN A 151 -1.49 24.12 13.00
C GLN A 151 -0.42 23.05 12.77
N ALA A 152 -0.75 21.97 12.05
CA ALA A 152 0.22 20.93 11.70
C ALA A 152 1.29 21.47 10.74
N LYS A 153 0.91 22.27 9.73
CA LYS A 153 1.87 22.96 8.84
C LYS A 153 2.83 23.86 9.63
N ILE A 154 2.35 24.58 10.66
CA ILE A 154 3.18 25.43 11.53
C ILE A 154 4.10 24.57 12.41
N ARG A 155 3.56 23.52 13.04
CA ARG A 155 4.32 22.59 13.89
C ARG A 155 5.49 21.99 13.11
N ASP A 156 5.22 21.46 11.94
CA ASP A 156 6.24 20.77 11.14
C ASP A 156 7.32 21.74 10.66
N LYS A 157 6.92 22.95 10.25
CA LYS A 157 7.87 24.00 9.85
C LYS A 157 8.72 24.49 11.04
N PHE A 158 8.17 24.52 12.25
CA PHE A 158 8.93 24.82 13.45
C PHE A 158 9.94 23.72 13.77
N HIS A 159 9.52 22.44 13.68
CA HIS A 159 10.44 21.31 13.87
C HIS A 159 11.57 21.31 12.85
N GLU A 160 11.27 21.57 11.58
CA GLU A 160 12.28 21.68 10.52
C GLU A 160 13.32 22.79 10.81
N LEU A 161 12.86 23.95 11.30
CA LEU A 161 13.75 25.04 11.70
C LEU A 161 14.60 24.71 12.93
N VAL A 162 14.08 23.93 13.88
CA VAL A 162 14.77 23.53 15.11
C VAL A 162 15.78 22.41 14.86
N GLU A 163 15.47 21.45 13.98
CA GLU A 163 16.37 20.35 13.63
C GLU A 163 17.52 20.79 12.71
N ASN A 164 17.33 21.86 11.95
CA ASN A 164 18.39 22.39 11.12
C ASN A 164 19.56 22.92 11.98
N ASN A 165 20.68 22.19 11.96
CA ASN A 165 21.88 22.46 12.77
C ASN A 165 22.38 23.91 12.62
N THR A 166 22.28 24.49 11.43
CA THR A 166 22.72 25.86 11.17
C THR A 166 21.82 26.88 11.87
N ILE A 167 20.51 26.68 11.79
CA ILE A 167 19.51 27.57 12.38
C ILE A 167 19.52 27.44 13.90
N ARG A 168 19.62 26.21 14.42
CA ARG A 168 19.78 25.95 15.85
C ARG A 168 20.99 26.67 16.44
N ASN A 169 22.14 26.62 15.76
CA ASN A 169 23.34 27.30 16.21
C ASN A 169 23.20 28.84 16.20
N ILE A 170 22.50 29.40 15.20
CA ILE A 170 22.19 30.84 15.14
C ILE A 170 21.27 31.26 16.29
N PHE A 171 20.25 30.47 16.62
CA PHE A 171 19.37 30.75 17.77
C PHE A 171 20.09 30.68 19.11
N ILE A 172 21.00 29.72 19.29
CA ILE A 172 21.83 29.63 20.50
C ILE A 172 22.74 30.86 20.59
N LEU A 173 23.39 31.25 19.49
CA LEU A 173 24.29 32.41 19.47
C LEU A 173 23.56 33.73 19.79
N THR A 174 22.39 33.94 19.17
CA THR A 174 21.57 35.14 19.42
C THR A 174 21.03 35.17 20.85
N GLY A 175 20.60 34.02 21.40
CA GLY A 175 20.21 33.89 22.80
C GLY A 175 21.35 34.25 23.77
N VAL A 176 22.57 33.79 23.51
CA VAL A 176 23.77 34.13 24.31
C VAL A 176 24.07 35.63 24.23
N ILE A 177 23.98 36.25 23.05
CA ILE A 177 24.19 37.70 22.89
C ILE A 177 23.17 38.50 23.69
N ILE A 178 21.89 38.13 23.62
CA ILE A 178 20.81 38.81 24.38
C ILE A 178 21.03 38.63 25.89
N PHE A 179 21.39 37.43 26.34
CA PHE A 179 21.70 37.18 27.74
C PHE A 179 22.88 38.03 28.23
N CYS A 180 23.96 38.10 27.45
CA CYS A 180 25.09 38.98 27.72
C CYS A 180 24.67 40.44 27.83
N LEU A 181 23.83 40.94 26.91
CA LEU A 181 23.32 42.32 26.97
C LEU A 181 22.47 42.59 28.22
N ILE A 182 21.63 41.63 28.64
CA ILE A 182 20.83 41.75 29.86
C ILE A 182 21.74 41.82 31.09
N VAL A 183 22.73 40.93 31.19
CA VAL A 183 23.71 40.93 32.29
C VAL A 183 24.48 42.26 32.30
N LEU A 184 24.94 42.73 31.15
CA LEU A 184 25.63 44.02 31.03
C LEU A 184 24.76 45.18 31.52
N ARG A 185 23.48 45.17 31.17
CA ARG A 185 22.50 46.19 31.61
C ARG A 185 22.29 46.14 33.13
N ILE A 186 22.24 44.95 33.73
CA ILE A 186 22.13 44.77 35.18
C ILE A 186 23.37 45.30 35.89
N VAL A 187 24.57 44.97 35.38
CA VAL A 187 25.86 45.43 35.92
C VAL A 187 26.00 46.95 35.82
N PHE A 188 25.63 47.56 34.69
CA PHE A 188 25.64 49.01 34.55
C PHE A 188 24.68 49.69 35.52
N LYS A 189 23.49 49.11 35.75
CA LYS A 189 22.52 49.64 36.71
C LYS A 189 23.02 49.55 38.16
N THR A 190 23.71 48.46 38.54
CA THR A 190 24.30 48.32 39.88
C THR A 190 25.53 49.21 40.07
N ALA A 191 26.38 49.36 39.05
CA ALA A 191 27.54 50.26 39.07
C ALA A 191 27.13 51.75 39.14
N SER A 192 26.12 52.16 38.37
CA SER A 192 25.55 53.52 38.43
C SER A 192 24.96 53.85 39.80
N ARG A 193 24.27 52.88 40.44
CA ARG A 193 23.80 53.02 41.83
C ARG A 193 24.95 53.19 42.82
N ARG A 194 26.11 52.54 42.62
CA ARG A 194 27.33 52.74 43.44
C ARG A 194 27.93 54.14 43.24
N LYS A 195 28.02 54.62 42.00
CA LYS A 195 28.59 55.95 41.67
C LYS A 195 27.71 57.10 42.20
N ASN A 196 26.38 56.96 42.17
CA ASN A 196 25.46 57.96 42.73
C ASN A 196 25.46 58.00 44.27
N ARG A 197 25.84 56.92 44.98
CA ARG A 197 26.08 56.98 46.43
C ARG A 197 27.36 57.75 46.78
N TYR A 198 28.40 57.67 45.95
CA TYR A 198 29.63 58.45 46.14
C TYR A 198 29.41 59.95 45.88
N ARG A 199 28.66 60.33 44.85
CA ARG A 199 28.38 61.76 44.55
C ARG A 199 27.51 62.47 45.59
N ARG A 200 26.67 61.76 46.36
CA ARG A 200 25.90 62.36 47.47
C ARG A 200 26.73 62.61 48.74
N ARG A 201 27.96 62.08 48.84
CA ARG A 201 28.86 62.30 49.98
C ARG A 201 29.77 63.54 49.83
N TYR A 202 29.76 64.19 48.66
CA TYR A 202 30.57 65.37 48.34
C TYR A 202 29.73 66.58 47.87
N ARG A 203 28.46 66.62 48.27
CA ARG A 203 27.64 67.85 48.25
C ARG A 203 27.37 68.23 49.70
N LEU A 204 28.37 68.86 50.33
CA LEU A 204 28.24 69.76 51.47
C LEU A 204 28.88 71.07 51.01
#